data_AF-A0A7G9GCS4-F1
#
_entry.id   AF-A0A7G9GCS4-F1
#
_cell.length_a   1.000
_cell.length_b   1.000
_cell.length_c   1.000
_cell.angle_alpha   90.00
_cell.angle_beta   90.00
_cell.angle_gamma   90.00
#
_symmetry.space_group_name_H-M   'P 1'
#
loop_
_entity.id
_entity.type
_entity.pdbx_description
1 polymer ?
#
loop_
_entity_poly.entity_id
_entity_poly.type
_entity_poly.pdbx_seq_one_letter_code
_entity_poly.pdbx_strand_id
1 'polypeptide(L)'
;MKIKYISLLIIVFLSCNAYTNYKSWYNKRPCDQPYSQWQSEDETVYLNMGAYGTAIGSIRTKEGVKNVYFKMGLTNGIDIYEKIEEKDGQQSLKKLEHWLGDFQNEREFIATVIETVYFEQGQKIKLHQLEKNERPMEEQPNTKWASDDGTILLTAGEQGTPITGSIQVGDDSISILYVARG
;
A
#
# COMPACT_ATOMS: atom_id res chain seq x y z
N MET A 1 41.83 13.11 27.13
CA MET A 1 40.58 13.85 27.38
C MET A 1 39.87 14.32 26.10
N LYS A 2 40.59 14.87 25.10
CA LYS A 2 39.99 15.46 23.86
C LYS A 2 39.22 14.46 22.97
N ILE A 3 39.64 13.19 22.88
CA ILE A 3 38.98 12.17 22.05
C ILE A 3 37.54 11.87 22.52
N LYS A 4 37.30 11.84 23.84
CA LYS A 4 35.95 11.56 24.40
C LYS A 4 34.93 12.65 24.03
N TYR A 5 35.37 13.91 23.98
CA TYR A 5 34.52 15.04 23.58
C TYR A 5 34.25 15.06 22.07
N ILE A 6 35.21 14.66 21.24
CA ILE A 6 35.01 14.52 19.79
C ILE A 6 34.01 13.39 19.48
N SER A 7 34.15 12.23 20.13
CA SER A 7 33.18 11.14 19.98
C SER A 7 31.77 11.54 20.42
N LEU A 8 31.64 12.28 21.53
CA LEU A 8 30.35 12.80 21.98
C LEU A 8 29.73 13.78 20.97
N LEU A 9 30.53 14.69 20.41
CA LEU A 9 30.06 15.63 19.37
C LEU A 9 29.61 14.92 18.10
N ILE A 10 30.30 13.87 17.67
CA ILE A 10 29.89 13.06 16.51
C ILE A 10 28.56 12.36 16.81
N ILE A 11 28.39 11.78 17.99
CA ILE A 11 27.14 11.11 18.38
C ILE A 11 25.98 12.11 18.42
N VAL A 12 26.17 13.30 19.00
CA VAL A 12 25.15 14.36 19.03
C VAL A 12 24.84 14.86 17.63
N PHE A 13 25.85 15.05 16.77
CA PHE A 13 25.63 15.48 15.40
C PHE A 13 24.85 14.43 14.59
N LEU A 14 25.19 13.14 14.72
CA LEU A 14 24.47 12.05 14.07
C LEU A 14 23.02 11.91 14.57
N SER A 15 22.80 12.04 15.89
CA SER A 15 21.45 11.97 16.45
C SER A 15 20.58 13.16 16.05
N CYS A 16 21.14 14.38 16.00
CA CYS A 16 20.44 15.55 15.48
C CYS A 16 20.06 15.37 14.00
N ASN A 17 20.97 14.90 13.15
CA ASN A 17 20.68 14.66 11.72
C ASN A 17 19.63 13.56 11.51
N ALA A 18 19.71 12.47 12.28
CA ALA A 18 18.70 11.42 12.23
C ALA A 18 17.32 11.95 12.64
N TYR A 19 17.25 12.79 13.67
CA TYR A 19 16.00 13.38 14.15
C TYR A 19 15.40 14.38 13.15
N THR A 20 16.22 15.24 12.52
CA THR A 20 15.72 16.20 11.52
C THR A 20 15.19 15.51 10.27
N ASN A 21 15.86 14.46 9.80
CA ASN A 21 15.41 13.67 8.65
C ASN A 21 14.10 12.94 8.96
N TYR A 22 13.99 12.31 10.14
CA TYR A 22 12.75 11.69 10.59
C TYR A 22 11.59 12.68 10.66
N LYS A 23 11.80 13.86 11.25
CA LYS A 23 10.78 14.92 11.31
C LYS A 23 10.35 15.42 9.92
N SER A 24 11.25 15.37 8.92
CA SER A 24 10.93 15.81 7.57
C SER A 24 9.90 14.93 6.85
N TRP A 25 9.79 13.65 7.25
CA TRP A 25 8.88 12.65 6.67
C TRP A 25 7.65 12.37 7.52
N TYR A 26 7.62 12.88 8.75
CA TYR A 26 6.51 12.63 9.68
C TYR A 26 5.16 13.04 9.07
N ASN A 27 4.18 12.12 9.14
CA ASN A 27 2.84 12.28 8.58
C ASN A 27 2.79 12.44 7.05
N LYS A 28 3.91 12.20 6.35
CA LYS A 28 3.96 12.26 4.88
C LYS A 28 4.04 10.89 4.22
N ARG A 29 4.49 9.90 4.97
CA ARG A 29 4.55 8.52 4.49
C ARG A 29 3.18 7.86 4.60
N PRO A 30 2.82 6.95 3.69
CA PRO A 30 1.59 6.17 3.81
C PRO A 30 1.46 5.45 5.17
N CYS A 31 2.56 4.89 5.71
CA CYS A 31 2.54 4.21 7.01
C CYS A 31 2.27 5.12 8.22
N ASP A 32 2.47 6.43 8.09
CA ASP A 32 2.14 7.40 9.13
C ASP A 32 0.67 7.88 9.02
N GLN A 33 -0.07 7.43 8.00
CA GLN A 33 -1.43 7.84 7.67
C GLN A 33 -2.37 6.62 7.61
N PRO A 34 -2.91 6.16 8.75
CA PRO A 34 -3.70 4.94 8.82
C PRO A 34 -5.01 5.06 8.02
N TYR A 35 -5.44 3.95 7.40
CA TYR A 35 -6.64 3.88 6.56
C TYR A 35 -6.62 4.78 5.32
N SER A 36 -5.47 5.34 4.97
CA SER A 36 -5.31 6.08 3.73
C SER A 36 -5.23 5.13 2.54
N GLN A 37 -5.76 5.59 1.41
CA GLN A 37 -5.69 4.91 0.13
C GLN A 37 -4.87 5.75 -0.83
N TRP A 38 -4.07 5.10 -1.66
CA TRP A 38 -3.22 5.79 -2.63
C TRP A 38 -3.27 5.07 -3.97
N GLN A 39 -3.15 5.86 -5.03
CA GLN A 39 -3.17 5.37 -6.39
C GLN A 39 -2.09 6.07 -7.22
N SER A 40 -1.45 5.33 -8.12
CA SER A 40 -0.57 5.95 -9.11
C SER A 40 -1.36 6.75 -10.14
N GLU A 41 -0.76 7.78 -10.72
CA GLU A 41 -1.40 8.62 -11.75
C GLU A 41 -1.85 7.82 -12.99
N ASP A 42 -1.15 6.74 -13.30
CA ASP A 42 -1.46 5.83 -14.41
C ASP A 42 -2.38 4.65 -14.01
N GLU A 43 -2.90 4.67 -12.78
CA GLU A 43 -3.76 3.66 -12.18
C GLU A 43 -3.18 2.23 -12.19
N THR A 44 -1.86 2.08 -12.35
CA THR A 44 -1.19 0.78 -12.33
C THR A 44 -0.93 0.26 -10.93
N VAL A 45 -0.83 1.15 -9.94
CA VAL A 45 -0.54 0.81 -8.54
C VAL A 45 -1.65 1.34 -7.66
N TYR A 46 -2.13 0.48 -6.77
CA TYR A 46 -3.05 0.85 -5.70
C TYR A 46 -2.52 0.31 -4.38
N LEU A 47 -2.59 1.11 -3.31
CA LEU A 47 -2.29 0.67 -1.95
C LEU A 47 -3.34 1.18 -0.96
N ASN A 48 -3.64 0.35 0.02
CA ASN A 48 -4.55 0.64 1.12
C ASN A 48 -3.83 0.35 2.44
N MET A 49 -3.69 1.41 3.25
CA MET A 49 -3.01 1.35 4.53
C MET A 49 -3.92 0.77 5.60
N GLY A 50 -3.43 -0.26 6.28
CA GLY A 50 -4.03 -0.75 7.53
C GLY A 50 -3.75 0.17 8.71
N ALA A 51 -4.29 -0.20 9.86
CA ALA A 51 -4.18 0.58 11.10
C ALA A 51 -2.74 0.70 11.64
N TYR A 52 -1.88 -0.28 11.34
CA TYR A 52 -0.56 -0.44 11.96
C TYR A 52 0.60 -0.26 10.97
N GLY A 53 0.40 0.51 9.90
CA GLY A 53 1.45 0.81 8.92
C GLY A 53 1.78 -0.34 7.94
N THR A 54 1.05 -1.45 8.00
CA THR A 54 1.03 -2.48 6.95
C THR A 54 0.10 -2.04 5.83
N ALA A 55 0.46 -2.30 4.58
CA ALA A 55 -0.44 -2.06 3.45
C ALA A 55 -0.65 -3.30 2.60
N ILE A 56 -1.89 -3.45 2.15
CA ILE A 56 -2.26 -4.35 1.06
C ILE A 56 -2.55 -3.50 -0.16
N GLY A 57 -2.33 -4.05 -1.35
CA GLY A 57 -2.62 -3.34 -2.57
C GLY A 57 -2.53 -4.21 -3.78
N SER A 58 -2.47 -3.58 -4.94
CA SER A 58 -2.40 -4.28 -6.21
C SER A 58 -1.53 -3.55 -7.22
N ILE A 59 -0.96 -4.34 -8.12
CA ILE A 59 -0.19 -3.86 -9.27
C ILE A 59 -0.84 -4.46 -10.53
N ARG A 60 -1.20 -3.59 -11.47
CA ARG A 60 -1.69 -3.96 -12.80
C ARG A 60 -0.50 -4.23 -13.70
N THR A 61 -0.33 -5.49 -14.10
CA THR A 61 0.71 -5.93 -15.03
C THR A 61 0.07 -6.31 -16.37
N LYS A 62 0.90 -6.68 -17.35
CA LYS A 62 0.43 -7.21 -18.65
C LYS A 62 -0.36 -8.52 -18.50
N GLU A 63 -0.12 -9.29 -17.44
CA GLU A 63 -0.78 -10.56 -17.16
C GLU A 63 -2.07 -10.40 -16.35
N GLY A 64 -2.40 -9.18 -15.91
CA GLY A 64 -3.56 -8.88 -15.10
C GLY A 64 -3.21 -8.17 -13.79
N VAL A 65 -4.11 -8.22 -12.82
CA VAL A 65 -3.93 -7.56 -11.52
C VAL A 65 -3.30 -8.54 -10.53
N LYS A 66 -2.19 -8.15 -9.90
CA LYS A 66 -1.51 -8.92 -8.85
C LYS A 66 -1.77 -8.28 -7.50
N ASN A 67 -2.24 -9.06 -6.53
CA ASN A 67 -2.36 -8.62 -5.15
C ASN A 67 -0.99 -8.68 -4.46
N VAL A 68 -0.59 -7.60 -3.82
CA VAL A 68 0.73 -7.46 -3.20
C VAL A 68 0.64 -6.82 -1.82
N TYR A 69 1.69 -7.01 -1.03
CA TYR A 69 1.86 -6.42 0.29
C TYR A 69 2.95 -5.36 0.23
N PHE A 70 2.63 -4.18 0.74
CA PHE A 70 3.58 -3.08 0.85
C PHE A 70 4.08 -2.99 2.28
N LYS A 71 5.39 -3.07 2.43
CA LYS A 71 6.10 -2.86 3.69
C LYS A 71 6.90 -1.58 3.60
N MET A 72 6.46 -0.57 4.35
CA MET A 72 7.21 0.67 4.49
C MET A 72 8.36 0.44 5.47
N GLY A 73 9.58 0.75 5.05
CA GLY A 73 10.76 0.73 5.90
C GLY A 73 10.78 1.87 6.93
N LEU A 74 11.78 1.85 7.81
CA LEU A 74 11.95 2.89 8.83
C LEU A 74 12.23 4.29 8.24
N THR A 75 12.79 4.34 7.04
CA THR A 75 13.16 5.57 6.34
C THR A 75 12.25 5.81 5.12
N ASN A 76 12.83 5.81 3.92
CA ASN A 76 12.19 6.06 2.64
C ASN A 76 11.99 4.80 1.78
N GLY A 77 12.45 3.64 2.28
CA GLY A 77 12.34 2.36 1.57
C GLY A 77 10.91 1.82 1.55
N ILE A 78 10.53 1.23 0.44
CA ILE A 78 9.26 0.53 0.23
C ILE A 78 9.59 -0.83 -0.36
N ASP A 79 9.30 -1.89 0.38
CA ASP A 79 9.43 -3.26 -0.13
C ASP A 79 8.05 -3.80 -0.50
N ILE A 80 7.96 -4.47 -1.66
CA ILE A 80 6.72 -5.05 -2.16
C ILE A 80 6.88 -6.56 -2.23
N TYR A 81 5.91 -7.28 -1.68
CA TYR A 81 5.93 -8.73 -1.56
C TYR A 81 4.71 -9.38 -2.18
N GLU A 82 4.92 -10.58 -2.72
CA GLU A 82 3.88 -11.55 -3.00
C GLU A 82 3.78 -12.53 -1.82
N LYS A 83 2.56 -12.90 -1.46
CA LYS A 83 2.31 -13.97 -0.51
C LYS A 83 2.25 -15.29 -1.27
N ILE A 84 3.10 -16.23 -0.88
CA ILE A 84 3.17 -17.56 -1.48
C ILE A 84 2.75 -18.58 -0.43
N GLU A 85 1.94 -19.53 -0.85
CA GLU A 85 1.62 -20.71 -0.07
C GLU A 85 2.62 -21.80 -0.40
N GLU A 86 3.31 -22.30 0.62
CA GLU A 86 4.26 -23.38 0.50
C GLU A 86 3.54 -24.73 0.52
N LYS A 87 4.21 -25.77 0.02
CA LYS A 87 3.63 -27.11 -0.15
C LYS A 87 3.19 -27.76 1.17
N ASP A 88 3.69 -27.27 2.29
CA ASP A 88 3.36 -27.72 3.65
C ASP A 88 2.27 -26.85 4.32
N GLY A 89 1.65 -25.94 3.57
CA GLY A 89 0.64 -25.00 4.08
C GLY A 89 1.25 -23.82 4.85
N GLN A 90 2.58 -23.68 4.93
CA GLN A 90 3.19 -22.47 5.47
C GLN A 90 3.06 -21.31 4.48
N GLN A 91 2.94 -20.11 5.01
CA GLN A 91 2.87 -18.89 4.21
C GLN A 91 4.22 -18.19 4.25
N SER A 92 4.78 -17.90 3.08
CA SER A 92 6.00 -17.11 2.94
C SER A 92 5.78 -15.86 2.09
N LEU A 93 6.71 -14.92 2.23
CA LEU A 93 6.70 -13.66 1.49
C LEU A 93 7.89 -13.66 0.52
N LYS A 94 7.60 -13.54 -0.77
CA LYS A 94 8.61 -13.35 -1.81
C LYS A 94 8.70 -11.87 -2.14
N LYS A 95 9.90 -11.29 -1.97
CA LYS A 95 10.15 -9.90 -2.38
C LYS A 95 10.08 -9.80 -3.90
N LEU A 96 9.30 -8.85 -4.39
CA LEU A 96 9.13 -8.55 -5.82
C LEU A 96 9.81 -7.25 -6.20
N GLU A 97 9.62 -6.21 -5.39
CA GLU A 97 10.12 -4.87 -5.70
C GLU A 97 10.78 -4.23 -4.48
N HIS A 98 11.68 -3.29 -4.74
CA HIS A 98 12.20 -2.33 -3.78
C HIS A 98 12.17 -0.94 -4.39
N TRP A 99 11.48 0.00 -3.74
CA TRP A 99 11.39 1.39 -4.18
C TRP A 99 11.87 2.35 -3.10
N LEU A 100 12.20 3.57 -3.51
CA LEU A 100 12.49 4.70 -2.62
C LEU A 100 11.47 5.80 -2.83
N GLY A 101 10.69 6.12 -1.80
CA GLY A 101 9.75 7.24 -1.79
C GLY A 101 10.44 8.55 -1.41
N ASP A 102 10.10 9.66 -2.07
CA ASP A 102 10.64 10.98 -1.71
C ASP A 102 9.94 11.62 -0.49
N PHE A 103 8.68 11.25 -0.24
CA PHE A 103 7.83 11.63 0.90
C PHE A 103 7.92 13.13 1.27
N GLN A 104 7.93 13.99 0.25
CA GLN A 104 8.04 15.44 0.42
C GLN A 104 6.69 16.08 0.78
N ASN A 105 5.58 15.48 0.34
CA ASN A 105 4.21 15.96 0.51
C ASN A 105 3.36 14.93 1.28
N GLU A 106 2.34 15.39 2.00
CA GLU A 106 1.41 14.55 2.77
C GLU A 106 0.39 13.82 1.90
N ARG A 107 0.10 14.30 0.69
CA ARG A 107 -0.94 13.74 -0.19
C ARG A 107 -0.41 13.19 -1.50
N GLU A 108 0.89 13.29 -1.73
CA GLU A 108 1.55 12.70 -2.90
C GLU A 108 2.99 12.36 -2.60
N PHE A 109 3.52 11.38 -3.31
CA PHE A 109 4.96 11.08 -3.31
C PHE A 109 5.36 10.43 -4.63
N ILE A 110 6.66 10.50 -4.93
CA ILE A 110 7.26 9.80 -6.06
C ILE A 110 8.07 8.63 -5.52
N ALA A 111 7.72 7.42 -5.95
CA ALA A 111 8.49 6.22 -5.75
C ALA A 111 9.46 6.02 -6.92
N THR A 112 10.76 5.90 -6.62
CA THR A 112 11.77 5.50 -7.61
C THR A 112 12.04 4.01 -7.46
N VAL A 113 11.89 3.26 -8.55
CA VAL A 113 12.09 1.80 -8.58
C VAL A 113 13.59 1.47 -8.53
N ILE A 114 14.01 0.61 -7.59
CA ILE A 114 15.42 0.23 -7.39
C ILE A 114 15.65 -1.25 -7.74
N GLU A 115 14.82 -2.14 -7.21
CA GLU A 115 14.78 -3.58 -7.53
C GLU A 115 13.38 -3.90 -8.03
N THR A 116 13.26 -4.72 -9.08
CA THR A 116 11.96 -4.85 -9.77
C THR A 116 11.77 -6.19 -10.48
N VAL A 117 10.51 -6.58 -10.61
CA VAL A 117 10.00 -7.69 -11.42
C VAL A 117 8.99 -7.19 -12.47
N TYR A 118 8.22 -6.14 -12.18
CA TYR A 118 7.13 -5.64 -13.02
C TYR A 118 7.41 -4.31 -13.72
N PHE A 119 8.31 -3.50 -13.18
CA PHE A 119 8.62 -2.15 -13.64
C PHE A 119 10.04 -2.07 -14.20
N GLU A 120 10.46 -0.87 -14.62
CA GLU A 120 11.83 -0.61 -15.05
C GLU A 120 12.66 -0.02 -13.90
N GLN A 121 13.91 -0.45 -13.77
CA GLN A 121 14.81 0.14 -12.79
C GLN A 121 15.02 1.64 -13.08
N GLY A 122 14.84 2.47 -12.05
CA GLY A 122 14.89 3.93 -12.15
C GLY A 122 13.57 4.58 -12.58
N GLN A 123 12.54 3.78 -12.91
CA GLN A 123 11.20 4.30 -13.19
C GLN A 123 10.68 5.10 -11.99
N LYS A 124 10.00 6.20 -12.29
CA LYS A 124 9.34 7.06 -11.30
C LYS A 124 7.84 6.83 -11.36
N ILE A 125 7.27 6.39 -10.25
CA ILE A 125 5.84 6.16 -10.09
C ILE A 125 5.34 7.25 -9.14
N LYS A 126 4.48 8.13 -9.63
CA LYS A 126 3.87 9.18 -8.80
C LYS A 126 2.55 8.66 -8.24
N LEU A 127 2.43 8.69 -6.92
CA LEU A 127 1.23 8.27 -6.19
C LEU A 127 0.60 9.46 -5.50
N HIS A 128 -0.72 9.51 -5.53
CA HIS A 128 -1.53 10.48 -4.81
C HIS A 128 -2.47 9.77 -3.84
N GLN A 129 -2.74 10.41 -2.72
CA GLN A 129 -3.73 9.96 -1.76
C GLN A 129 -5.12 10.21 -2.35
N LEU A 130 -5.95 9.17 -2.36
CA LEU A 130 -7.36 9.28 -2.72
C LEU A 130 -8.09 9.97 -1.56
N GLU A 131 -9.05 10.84 -1.90
CA GLU A 131 -9.88 11.47 -0.87
C GLU A 131 -10.54 10.40 -0.01
N LYS A 132 -10.49 10.62 1.31
CA LYS A 132 -11.15 9.74 2.27
C LYS A 132 -12.64 9.82 1.99
N ASN A 133 -13.19 8.83 1.29
CA ASN A 133 -14.63 8.64 1.29
C ASN A 133 -15.02 8.47 2.75
N GLU A 134 -15.64 9.49 3.34
CA GLU A 134 -16.26 9.46 4.66
C GLU A 134 -17.44 8.49 4.63
N ARG A 135 -17.19 7.20 4.44
CA ARG A 135 -18.15 6.20 4.87
C ARG A 135 -17.94 6.04 6.36
N PRO A 136 -18.94 6.38 7.19
CA PRO A 136 -18.90 6.01 8.59
C PRO A 136 -18.60 4.52 8.66
N MET A 137 -17.78 4.15 9.63
CA MET A 137 -17.58 2.77 10.03
C MET A 137 -18.91 2.26 10.60
N GLU A 138 -19.88 1.96 9.73
CA GLU A 138 -21.00 1.11 10.09
C GLU A 138 -20.38 -0.26 10.32
N GLU A 139 -20.43 -0.74 11.56
CA GLU A 139 -20.29 -2.16 11.86
C GLU A 139 -21.07 -2.91 10.79
N GLN A 140 -20.38 -3.65 9.91
CA GLN A 140 -21.08 -4.46 8.91
C GLN A 140 -22.02 -5.39 9.67
N PRO A 141 -23.36 -5.23 9.58
CA PRO A 141 -24.23 -6.27 10.03
C PRO A 141 -23.94 -7.47 9.14
N ASN A 142 -23.84 -8.66 9.74
CA ASN A 142 -23.88 -9.93 9.02
C ASN A 142 -25.02 -9.89 7.99
N THR A 143 -24.72 -9.59 6.75
CA THR A 143 -25.67 -9.62 5.65
C THR A 143 -25.10 -10.54 4.60
N LYS A 144 -25.77 -11.68 4.45
CA LYS A 144 -25.59 -12.61 3.33
C LYS A 144 -25.75 -11.83 2.03
N TRP A 145 -24.73 -11.87 1.17
CA TRP A 145 -24.74 -11.27 -0.17
C TRP A 145 -25.10 -12.25 -1.30
N ALA A 146 -25.57 -13.45 -0.94
CA ALA A 146 -26.01 -14.46 -1.90
C ALA A 146 -27.53 -14.64 -1.80
N SER A 147 -28.25 -14.51 -2.91
CA SER A 147 -29.55 -15.17 -3.03
C SER A 147 -29.34 -16.69 -2.97
N ASP A 148 -30.37 -17.42 -2.53
CA ASP A 148 -30.30 -18.88 -2.33
C ASP A 148 -29.97 -19.69 -3.62
N ASP A 149 -29.93 -19.02 -4.77
CA ASP A 149 -29.55 -19.57 -6.09
C ASP A 149 -28.12 -19.24 -6.54
N GLY A 150 -27.33 -18.55 -5.71
CA GLY A 150 -25.94 -18.19 -6.01
C GLY A 150 -25.77 -16.93 -6.89
N THR A 151 -26.84 -16.16 -7.12
CA THR A 151 -26.77 -14.90 -7.86
C THR A 151 -26.30 -13.76 -6.94
N ILE A 152 -25.36 -12.95 -7.42
CA ILE A 152 -24.84 -11.79 -6.68
C ILE A 152 -25.50 -10.52 -7.24
N LEU A 153 -26.25 -9.83 -6.39
CA LEU A 153 -26.85 -8.54 -6.70
C LEU A 153 -25.81 -7.43 -6.48
N LEU A 154 -25.19 -6.96 -7.55
CA LEU A 154 -24.37 -5.74 -7.53
C LEU A 154 -25.30 -4.53 -7.70
N THR A 155 -25.46 -3.72 -6.66
CA THR A 155 -26.16 -2.43 -6.78
C THR A 155 -25.24 -1.46 -7.52
N ALA A 156 -25.68 -0.94 -8.66
CA ALA A 156 -24.91 0.02 -9.45
C ALA A 156 -24.66 1.29 -8.62
N GLY A 157 -23.40 1.51 -8.24
CA GLY A 157 -22.92 2.80 -7.75
C GLY A 157 -22.90 3.84 -8.86
N GLU A 158 -22.83 5.11 -8.49
CA GLU A 158 -22.78 6.24 -9.42
C GLU A 158 -21.66 6.07 -10.48
N GLN A 159 -21.95 6.54 -11.70
CA GLN A 159 -21.08 6.39 -12.88
C GLN A 159 -19.62 6.72 -12.58
N GLY A 160 -18.72 5.82 -12.94
CA GLY A 160 -17.27 6.00 -12.78
C GLY A 160 -16.71 5.63 -11.41
N THR A 161 -17.55 5.25 -10.44
CA THR A 161 -17.07 4.80 -9.12
C THR A 161 -16.67 3.32 -9.17
N PRO A 162 -15.41 2.95 -8.87
CA PRO A 162 -15.03 1.55 -8.73
C PRO A 162 -15.77 0.94 -7.54
N ILE A 163 -16.52 -0.13 -7.79
CA ILE A 163 -17.15 -0.91 -6.72
C ILE A 163 -16.21 -2.07 -6.44
N THR A 164 -15.66 -2.09 -5.23
CA THR A 164 -14.91 -3.23 -4.73
C THR A 164 -15.87 -4.12 -3.95
N GLY A 165 -16.06 -5.35 -4.41
CA GLY A 165 -16.76 -6.40 -3.69
C GLY A 165 -15.81 -7.55 -3.38
N SER A 166 -16.12 -8.33 -2.36
CA SER A 166 -15.44 -9.61 -2.11
C SER A 166 -16.47 -10.72 -2.13
N ILE A 167 -16.22 -11.75 -2.92
CA ILE A 167 -17.03 -12.97 -2.93
C ILE A 167 -16.29 -14.03 -2.12
N GLN A 168 -16.99 -14.66 -1.18
CA GLN A 168 -16.51 -15.91 -0.59
C GLN A 168 -16.99 -17.08 -1.42
N VAL A 169 -16.07 -17.91 -1.90
CA VAL A 169 -16.35 -19.18 -2.56
C VAL A 169 -15.64 -20.27 -1.77
N GLY A 170 -16.38 -20.92 -0.86
CA GLY A 170 -15.77 -21.81 0.13
C GLY A 170 -14.93 -21.02 1.14
N ASP A 171 -13.72 -21.50 1.44
CA ASP A 171 -12.78 -20.82 2.34
C ASP A 171 -11.98 -19.70 1.65
N ASP A 172 -12.12 -19.58 0.32
CA ASP A 172 -11.40 -18.58 -0.47
C ASP A 172 -12.22 -17.29 -0.62
N SER A 173 -11.53 -16.16 -0.47
CA SER A 173 -12.09 -14.83 -0.77
C SER A 173 -11.53 -14.30 -2.09
N ILE A 174 -12.42 -13.97 -3.02
CA ILE A 174 -12.10 -13.38 -4.31
C ILE A 174 -12.54 -11.92 -4.27
N SER A 175 -11.58 -11.01 -4.29
CA SER A 175 -11.86 -9.58 -4.44
C SER A 175 -12.11 -9.25 -5.91
N ILE A 176 -13.27 -8.65 -6.20
CA ILE A 176 -13.63 -8.15 -7.53
C ILE A 176 -13.63 -6.63 -7.50
N LEU A 177 -12.91 -6.04 -8.45
CA LEU A 177 -12.99 -4.62 -8.75
C LEU A 177 -13.82 -4.48 -10.03
N TYR A 178 -15.01 -3.90 -9.91
CA TYR A 178 -15.88 -3.60 -11.05
C TYR A 178 -15.91 -2.10 -11.31
N VAL A 179 -15.65 -1.71 -12.55
CA VAL A 179 -15.81 -0.33 -13.03
C VAL A 179 -16.89 -0.35 -14.10
N ALA A 180 -18.05 0.23 -13.80
CA ALA A 180 -19.12 0.37 -14.78
C ALA A 180 -18.64 1.28 -15.92
N ARG A 181 -18.55 0.75 -17.14
CA ARG A 181 -18.33 1.57 -18.35
C ARG A 181 -19.69 2.05 -18.87
N GLY A 182 -19.81 3.37 -19.02
CA GLY A 182 -20.88 3.99 -19.83
C GLY A 182 -20.61 3.83 -21.31
#